data_AF-A0A6L6ZRW1-F1
#
_entry.id   AF-A0A6L6ZRW1-F1
#
_cell.length_a   1.000
_cell.length_b   1.000
_cell.length_c   1.000
_cell.angle_alpha   90.00
_cell.angle_beta   90.00
_cell.angle_gamma   90.00
#
_symmetry.space_group_name_H-M   'P 1'
#
loop_
_entity.id
_entity.type
_entity.pdbx_description
1 polymer ?
#
loop_
_entity_poly.entity_id
_entity_poly.type
_entity_poly.pdbx_seq_one_letter_code
_entity_poly.pdbx_strand_id
1 'polypeptide(L)' 'MAEEKKGGVTVYISPDIVKALKERHQQNVKAGIAAGLDPLAMVEPSTGWQVRAYLRAALGMNQVHGGE' A
#
# COMPACT_ATOMS: atom_id res chain seq x y z
N MET A 1 -2.06 -14.27 33.32
CA MET A 1 -2.77 -14.16 32.03
C MET A 1 -1.72 -14.23 30.95
N ALA A 2 -1.76 -15.25 30.09
CA ALA A 2 -0.81 -15.36 29.00
C ALA A 2 -1.15 -14.28 27.97
N GLU A 3 -0.25 -13.36 27.69
CA GLU A 3 -0.36 -12.50 26.52
C GLU A 3 -0.36 -13.40 25.29
N GLU A 4 -1.50 -13.48 24.60
CA GLU A 4 -1.56 -13.99 23.23
C GLU A 4 -0.62 -13.13 22.38
N LYS A 5 0.59 -13.63 22.12
CA LYS A 5 1.44 -13.11 21.05
C LYS A 5 0.71 -13.39 19.73
N LYS A 6 -0.14 -12.46 19.30
CA LYS A 6 -0.67 -12.42 17.93
C LYS A 6 0.53 -12.48 16.99
N GLY A 7 0.72 -13.64 16.35
CA GLY A 7 1.86 -13.88 15.47
C GLY A 7 1.83 -12.92 14.30
N GLY A 8 2.58 -11.83 14.40
CA GLY A 8 2.80 -10.87 13.33
C GLY A 8 4.19 -11.08 12.75
N VAL A 9 4.28 -11.19 11.42
CA VAL A 9 5.57 -11.13 10.72
C VAL A 9 5.91 -9.66 10.52
N THR A 10 6.93 -9.18 11.22
CA THR A 10 7.47 -7.83 11.00
C THR A 10 8.47 -7.87 9.85
N VAL A 11 8.23 -7.07 8.81
CA VAL A 11 9.12 -6.94 7.65
C VAL A 11 9.72 -5.54 7.66
N TYR A 12 11.03 -5.46 7.52
CA TYR A 12 11.72 -4.19 7.32
C TYR A 12 11.53 -3.72 5.88
N ILE A 13 11.06 -2.47 5.73
CA ILE A 13 10.93 -1.80 4.43
C ILE A 13 11.88 -0.61 4.45
N SER A 14 12.76 -0.56 3.45
CA SER A 14 13.76 0.49 3.37
C SER A 14 13.12 1.89 3.20
N PRO A 15 13.65 2.95 3.84
CA PRO A 15 13.05 4.29 3.82
C PRO A 15 12.89 4.90 2.42
N ASP A 16 13.80 4.60 1.50
CA ASP A 16 13.75 5.01 0.09
C ASP A 16 12.52 4.43 -0.63
N ILE A 17 12.19 3.16 -0.37
CA ILE A 17 10.97 2.53 -0.88
C ILE A 17 9.73 3.24 -0.32
N VAL A 18 9.71 3.50 1.00
CA VAL A 18 8.59 4.22 1.62
C VAL A 18 8.40 5.61 0.99
N LYS A 19 9.50 6.32 0.73
CA LYS A 19 9.48 7.63 0.07
C LYS A 19 8.92 7.53 -1.35
N ALA A 20 9.42 6.60 -2.15
CA ALA A 20 8.96 6.39 -3.52
C ALA A 20 7.46 6.05 -3.59
N LEU A 21 6.96 5.24 -2.65
CA LEU A 21 5.54 4.90 -2.55
C LEU A 21 4.66 6.13 -2.26
N LYS A 22 5.08 6.97 -1.31
CA LYS A 22 4.36 8.21 -0.97
C LYS A 22 4.33 9.20 -2.12
N GLU A 23 5.48 9.43 -2.77
CA GLU A 23 5.57 10.34 -3.92
C GLU A 23 4.64 9.88 -5.05
N ARG A 24 4.60 8.57 -5.30
CA ARG A 24 3.72 8.00 -6.32
C ARG A 24 2.24 8.09 -5.95
N HIS A 25 1.90 7.87 -4.69
CA HIS A 25 0.52 8.05 -4.23
C HIS A 25 0.07 9.50 -4.45
N GLN A 26 0.90 10.49 -4.12
CA GLN A 26 0.59 11.90 -4.36
C GLN A 26 0.39 12.22 -5.85
N GLN A 27 1.20 11.62 -6.73
CA GLN A 27 1.01 11.75 -8.19
C GLN A 27 -0.34 11.15 -8.64
N ASN A 28 -0.70 9.98 -8.12
CA ASN A 28 -1.98 9.33 -8.41
C ASN A 28 -3.17 10.16 -7.90
N VAL A 29 -3.08 10.73 -6.70
CA VAL A 29 -4.09 11.65 -6.15
C VAL A 29 -4.30 12.84 -7.09
N LYS A 30 -3.21 13.50 -7.50
CA LYS A 30 -3.27 14.64 -8.44
C LYS A 30 -3.91 14.24 -9.77
N ALA A 31 -3.53 13.10 -10.32
CA ALA A 31 -4.08 12.59 -11.57
C ALA A 31 -5.58 12.25 -11.45
N GLY A 32 -5.99 11.64 -10.34
CA GLY A 32 -7.40 11.32 -10.08
C GLY A 32 -8.27 12.55 -9.95
N ILE A 33 -7.79 13.57 -9.22
CA ILE A 33 -8.50 14.86 -9.10
C ILE A 33 -8.63 15.52 -10.47
N ALA A 34 -7.56 15.52 -11.28
CA ALA A 34 -7.60 16.05 -12.64
C ALA A 34 -8.57 15.27 -13.55
N ALA A 35 -8.78 13.98 -13.29
CA ALA A 35 -9.77 13.13 -13.96
C ALA A 35 -11.20 13.28 -13.40
N GLY A 36 -11.43 14.16 -12.43
CA GLY A 36 -12.74 14.41 -11.83
C GLY A 36 -13.14 13.43 -10.72
N LEU A 37 -12.20 12.65 -10.18
CA LEU A 37 -12.45 11.81 -9.01
C LEU A 37 -12.54 12.68 -7.74
N ASP A 38 -13.44 12.29 -6.83
CA ASP A 38 -13.55 12.91 -5.51
C ASP A 38 -12.25 12.68 -4.72
N PRO A 39 -11.59 13.73 -4.20
CA PRO A 39 -10.44 13.59 -3.32
C PRO A 39 -10.68 12.65 -2.14
N LEU A 40 -11.90 12.57 -1.61
CA LEU A 40 -12.27 11.68 -0.50
C LEU A 40 -12.24 10.19 -0.89
N ALA A 41 -12.33 9.88 -2.18
CA ALA A 41 -12.20 8.51 -2.68
C ALA A 41 -10.73 8.06 -2.79
N MET A 42 -9.76 8.98 -2.67
CA MET A 42 -8.33 8.72 -2.88
C MET A 42 -7.60 8.45 -1.57
N VAL A 43 -8.03 7.41 -0.84
CA VAL A 43 -7.45 7.03 0.46
C VAL A 43 -6.02 6.48 0.29
N GLU A 44 -5.10 6.91 1.16
CA GLU A 44 -3.72 6.38 1.17
C GLU A 44 -3.71 4.95 1.76
N PRO A 45 -3.30 3.93 0.98
CA PRO A 45 -3.18 2.57 1.49
C PRO A 45 -1.93 2.41 2.36
N SER A 46 -1.93 1.45 3.28
CA SER A 46 -0.75 1.19 4.12
C SER A 46 0.48 0.81 3.30
N THR A 47 1.67 1.20 3.77
CA THR A 47 2.96 0.84 3.15
C THR A 47 3.09 -0.67 2.94
N GLY A 48 2.65 -1.46 3.93
CA GLY A 48 2.69 -2.93 3.85
C GLY A 48 1.81 -3.48 2.75
N TRP A 49 0.59 -2.94 2.59
CA TRP A 49 -0.30 -3.33 1.50
C TRP A 49 0.30 -2.97 0.14
N GLN A 50 0.84 -1.76 0.01
CA GLN A 50 1.47 -1.30 -1.23
C GLN A 50 2.64 -2.18 -1.65
N VAL A 51 3.58 -2.46 -0.74
CA VAL A 51 4.73 -3.35 -1.02
C VAL A 51 4.26 -4.75 -1.44
N ARG A 52 3.27 -5.33 -0.74
CA ARG A 52 2.69 -6.61 -1.10
C ARG A 52 2.07 -6.58 -2.50
N ALA A 53 1.35 -5.52 -2.86
CA ALA A 53 0.75 -5.35 -4.17
C ALA A 53 1.82 -5.34 -5.28
N TYR A 54 2.93 -4.62 -5.10
CA TYR A 54 4.03 -4.62 -6.08
C TYR A 54 4.71 -5.98 -6.21
N LEU A 55 5.01 -6.63 -5.09
CA LEU A 55 5.65 -7.95 -5.12
C LEU A 55 4.76 -8.96 -5.84
N ARG A 56 3.46 -8.96 -5.54
CA ARG A 56 2.49 -9.82 -6.25
C ARG A 56 2.45 -9.51 -7.74
N ALA A 57 2.39 -8.24 -8.13
CA ALA A 57 2.38 -7.83 -9.53
C ALA A 57 3.68 -8.26 -10.26
N ALA A 58 4.84 -8.06 -9.64
CA ALA A 58 6.14 -8.47 -10.18
C ALA A 58 6.26 -9.99 -10.35
N LEU A 59 5.58 -10.76 -9.50
CA LEU A 59 5.52 -12.21 -9.56
C LEU A 59 4.39 -12.74 -10.48
N GLY A 60 3.65 -11.87 -11.17
CA GLY A 60 2.52 -12.27 -12.02
C GLY A 60 1.31 -12.81 -11.24
N MET A 61 1.24 -12.56 -9.93
CA MET A 61 0.15 -13.00 -9.05
C MET A 61 -0.99 -11.99 -9.11
N ASN A 62 -1.79 -12.07 -10.17
CA ASN A 62 -2.82 -11.07 -10.55
C ASN A 62 -4.05 -10.97 -9.62
N GLN A 63 -4.04 -11.53 -8.41
CA GLN A 63 -5.15 -11.36 -7.45
C GLN A 63 -4.77 -10.46 -6.27
N VAL A 64 -5.23 -9.21 -6.35
CA VAL A 64 -5.36 -8.31 -5.20
C VAL A 64 -6.61 -8.74 -4.42
N HIS A 65 -6.47 -9.77 -3.58
CA HIS A 65 -7.52 -10.04 -2.59
C HIS A 65 -7.56 -8.84 -1.64
N GLY A 66 -8.68 -8.12 -1.65
CA GLY A 66 -8.95 -7.03 -0.71
C GLY A 66 -8.81 -7.53 0.72
N GLY A 67 -8.10 -6.75 1.53
CA GLY A 67 -7.80 -7.12 2.90
C GLY A 67 -6.87 -6.08 3.53
N GLU A 68 -7.50 -5.12 4.19
CA GLU A 68 -7.10 -4.74 5.54
C GLU A 68 -8.24 -5.13 6.49
#